data_AF-A0A9W7GBN3-F1
#
_entry.id   AF-A0A9W7GBN3-F1
#
_cell.length_a   1.000
_cell.length_b   1.000
_cell.length_c   1.000
_cell.angle_alpha   90.00
_cell.angle_beta   90.00
_cell.angle_gamma   90.00
#
_symmetry.space_group_name_H-M   'P 1'
#
loop_
_entity.id
_entity.type
_entity.pdbx_description
1 polymer ?
#
loop_
_entity_poly.entity_id
_entity_poly.type
_entity_poly.pdbx_seq_one_letter_code
_entity_poly.pdbx_strand_id
1 'polypeptide(L)'
;MVSLFPPSEVLYDRYAAAIAATEPLRVSRDKDVMAALPAIAKIFGKKESGGNGLCTAKNCDKYPEVQRACLKHVVDSSKVIRALGMTVAQFNDVSRKLGENELLRERVMEQAYLYRVASSLSLDKLPLVEDPASEKLLAAHKRRQMQSFARSLTQIEELREEQTELLKRTLNVRQLPTNFKVCDPNILPFLSPKIQAVCNQFPILAEEVVKDYGLNSEEFNRMMEETKRNPMFRWRVNRYVRRMKGAGRAGGLDDE
;
A
#
# COMPACT_ATOMS: atom_id res chain seq x y z
N MET A 1 -24.12 -3.26 17.61
CA MET A 1 -23.15 -2.64 18.53
C MET A 1 -23.94 -2.06 19.70
N VAL A 2 -23.47 -2.19 20.94
CA VAL A 2 -24.17 -1.68 22.12
C VAL A 2 -23.94 -0.17 22.21
N SER A 3 -25.01 0.61 22.38
CA SER A 3 -24.93 2.04 22.62
C SER A 3 -24.99 2.33 24.12
N LEU A 4 -24.12 3.20 24.61
CA LEU A 4 -24.17 3.76 25.97
C LEU A 4 -25.29 4.81 26.15
N PHE A 5 -26.01 5.14 25.08
CA PHE A 5 -27.09 6.13 25.08
C PHE A 5 -28.46 5.46 24.97
N PRO A 6 -29.44 5.86 25.79
CA PRO A 6 -30.82 5.41 25.64
C PRO A 6 -31.43 5.93 24.32
N PRO A 7 -32.56 5.36 23.86
CA PRO A 7 -33.24 5.79 22.63
C PRO A 7 -33.67 7.27 22.62
N SER A 8 -33.80 7.90 23.79
CA SER A 8 -34.06 9.34 23.92
C SER A 8 -32.84 10.21 23.59
N GLU A 9 -31.63 9.66 23.62
CA GLU A 9 -30.35 10.34 23.48
C GLU A 9 -29.62 9.99 22.16
N VAL A 10 -30.37 9.53 21.14
CA VAL A 10 -29.84 9.10 19.84
C VAL A 10 -28.98 10.16 19.15
N LEU A 11 -29.23 11.44 19.40
CA LEU A 11 -28.43 12.54 18.88
C LEU A 11 -26.96 12.44 19.32
N TYR A 12 -26.70 12.08 20.58
CA TYR A 12 -25.36 11.94 21.13
C TYR A 12 -24.66 10.67 20.63
N ASP A 13 -25.44 9.61 20.41
CA ASP A 13 -24.94 8.37 19.81
C ASP A 13 -24.47 8.59 18.36
N ARG A 14 -25.29 9.27 17.55
CA ARG A 14 -24.91 9.65 16.17
C ARG A 14 -23.71 10.59 16.15
N TYR A 15 -23.63 11.51 17.11
CA TYR A 15 -22.50 12.42 17.25
C TYR A 15 -21.21 11.65 17.61
N ALA A 16 -21.28 10.68 18.54
CA ALA A 16 -20.17 9.81 18.89
C ALA A 16 -19.70 8.96 17.69
N ALA A 17 -20.63 8.41 16.91
CA ALA A 17 -20.31 7.71 15.65
C ALA A 17 -19.63 8.65 14.63
N ALA A 18 -20.09 9.90 14.53
CA ALA A 18 -19.50 10.90 13.65
C ALA A 18 -18.08 11.29 14.08
N ILE A 19 -17.81 11.44 15.38
CA ILE A 19 -16.44 11.63 15.88
C ILE A 19 -15.57 10.44 15.49
N ALA A 20 -16.02 9.22 15.76
CA ALA A 20 -15.25 8.02 15.49
C ALA A 20 -14.90 7.89 13.99
N ALA A 21 -15.84 8.22 13.11
CA ALA A 21 -15.66 8.14 11.65
C ALA A 21 -14.82 9.31 11.07
N THR A 22 -14.84 10.49 11.69
CA THR A 22 -14.09 11.66 11.21
C THR A 22 -12.68 11.77 11.78
N GLU A 23 -12.37 11.03 12.85
CA GLU A 23 -11.05 11.03 13.48
C GLU A 23 -9.90 10.59 12.53
N PRO A 24 -10.03 9.52 11.73
CA PRO A 24 -9.00 9.19 10.73
C PRO A 24 -8.78 10.30 9.69
N LEU A 25 -9.85 11.01 9.30
CA LEU A 25 -9.77 12.13 8.37
C LEU A 25 -9.03 13.32 9.01
N ARG A 26 -9.22 13.53 10.32
CA ARG A 26 -8.48 14.53 11.10
C ARG A 26 -7.00 14.20 11.18
N VAL A 27 -6.66 12.94 11.45
CA VAL A 27 -5.26 12.47 11.48
C VAL A 27 -4.60 12.60 10.11
N SER A 28 -5.29 12.26 9.02
CA SER A 28 -4.77 12.44 7.65
C SER A 28 -4.50 13.91 7.35
N ARG A 29 -5.46 14.80 7.66
CA ARG A 29 -5.27 16.24 7.53
C ARG A 29 -4.05 16.72 8.31
N ASP A 30 -3.92 16.33 9.58
CA ASP A 30 -2.83 16.79 10.43
C ASP A 30 -1.46 16.32 9.88
N LYS A 31 -1.38 15.12 9.30
CA LYS A 31 -0.19 14.66 8.58
C LYS A 31 0.13 15.52 7.37
N ASP A 32 -0.87 15.81 6.54
CA ASP A 32 -0.70 16.63 5.33
C ASP A 32 -0.28 18.06 5.68
N VAL A 33 -0.90 18.66 6.70
CA VAL A 33 -0.54 19.99 7.20
C VAL A 33 0.88 19.99 7.79
N MET A 34 1.25 18.96 8.55
CA MET A 34 2.61 18.82 9.09
C MET A 34 3.65 18.60 7.99
N ALA A 35 3.30 18.00 6.86
CA ALA A 35 4.19 17.89 5.71
C ALA A 35 4.39 19.26 5.03
N ALA A 36 3.32 20.04 4.91
CA ALA A 36 3.32 21.34 4.22
C ALA A 36 3.95 22.50 5.02
N LEU A 37 3.96 22.44 6.35
CA LEU A 37 4.53 23.51 7.18
C LEU A 37 6.07 23.49 7.17
N PRO A 38 6.75 24.65 7.20
CA PRO A 38 8.20 24.71 7.36
C PRO A 38 8.62 24.31 8.79
N ALA A 39 9.84 23.79 8.95
CA ALA A 39 10.36 23.23 10.21
C ALA A 39 10.18 24.16 11.43
N ILE A 40 10.41 25.46 11.25
CA ILE A 40 10.25 26.47 12.31
C ILE A 40 8.79 26.57 12.77
N ALA A 41 7.82 26.52 11.84
CA ALA A 41 6.40 26.56 12.18
C ALA A 41 5.90 25.28 12.89
N LYS A 42 6.57 24.14 12.66
CA LYS A 42 6.26 22.87 13.36
C LYS A 42 6.64 22.91 14.84
N ILE A 43 7.67 23.69 15.21
CA ILE A 43 8.16 23.80 16.59
C ILE A 43 7.23 24.70 17.41
N PHE A 44 6.79 25.83 16.86
CA PHE A 44 5.88 26.76 17.55
C PHE A 44 4.39 26.40 17.47
N GLY A 45 4.03 25.39 16.67
CA GLY A 45 2.64 24.96 16.45
C GLY A 45 2.09 23.92 17.43
N LYS A 46 2.92 23.32 18.30
CA LYS A 46 2.47 22.39 19.35
C LYS A 46 2.07 23.17 20.60
N LYS A 47 0.78 23.47 20.77
CA LYS A 47 0.24 23.90 22.08
C LYS A 47 -0.07 22.68 22.94
N GLU A 48 0.30 22.76 24.22
CA GLU A 48 0.11 21.76 25.28
C GLU A 48 -1.36 21.55 25.72
N SER A 49 -2.33 22.24 25.11
CA SER A 49 -3.73 22.15 25.50
C SER A 49 -4.63 21.72 24.33
N GLY A 50 -4.77 20.40 24.16
CA GLY A 50 -5.98 19.72 23.66
C GLY A 50 -6.50 19.99 22.24
N GLY A 51 -5.90 20.90 21.47
CA GLY A 51 -6.32 21.20 20.11
C GLY A 51 -5.14 21.46 19.19
N ASN A 52 -4.97 20.62 18.16
CA ASN A 52 -3.97 20.83 17.12
C ASN A 52 -4.32 22.11 16.33
N GLY A 53 -3.78 23.24 16.76
CA GLY A 53 -3.84 24.55 16.09
C GLY A 53 -3.03 24.62 14.79
N LEU A 54 -2.98 23.51 14.05
CA LEU A 54 -2.24 23.37 12.80
C LEU A 54 -3.02 24.03 11.64
N CYS A 55 -4.33 23.83 11.62
CA CYS A 55 -5.26 24.43 10.67
C CYS A 55 -5.79 25.77 11.21
N THR A 56 -4.98 26.82 11.16
CA THR A 56 -5.39 28.19 11.54
C THR A 56 -5.55 29.06 10.31
N ALA A 57 -6.38 30.11 10.38
CA ALA A 57 -6.56 31.08 9.29
C ALA A 57 -5.19 31.59 8.78
N LYS A 58 -4.30 31.98 9.70
CA LYS A 58 -2.93 32.43 9.38
C LYS A 58 -2.12 31.40 8.58
N ASN A 59 -2.20 30.11 8.92
CA ASN A 59 -1.47 29.07 8.20
C ASN A 59 -2.12 28.74 6.86
N CYS A 60 -3.46 28.76 6.78
CA CYS A 60 -4.19 28.56 5.53
C CYS A 60 -3.94 29.68 4.53
N ASP A 61 -3.91 30.93 4.99
CA ASP A 61 -3.66 32.10 4.12
C ASP A 61 -2.21 32.13 3.62
N LYS A 62 -1.27 31.67 4.46
CA LYS A 62 0.17 31.68 4.13
C LYS A 62 0.62 30.48 3.30
N TYR A 63 0.02 29.31 3.49
CA TYR A 63 0.43 28.07 2.83
C TYR A 63 -0.77 27.41 2.11
N PRO A 64 -0.81 27.45 0.76
CA PRO A 64 -1.95 26.93 0.00
C PRO A 64 -2.14 25.41 0.15
N GLU A 65 -1.07 24.66 0.39
CA GLU A 65 -1.12 23.22 0.70
C GLU A 65 -1.84 22.94 2.02
N VAL A 66 -1.63 23.77 3.05
CA VAL A 66 -2.34 23.68 4.33
C VAL A 66 -3.83 23.98 4.14
N GLN A 67 -4.15 25.02 3.38
CA GLN A 67 -5.52 25.37 3.05
C GLN A 67 -6.22 24.22 2.32
N ARG A 68 -5.56 23.59 1.34
CA ARG A 68 -6.10 22.45 0.59
C ARG A 68 -6.41 21.27 1.51
N ALA A 69 -5.46 20.89 2.39
CA ALA A 69 -5.66 19.80 3.33
C ALA A 69 -6.82 20.08 4.32
N CYS A 70 -6.89 21.31 4.82
CA CYS A 70 -7.98 21.77 5.70
C CYS A 70 -9.35 21.73 5.01
N LEU A 71 -9.46 22.28 3.80
CA LEU A 71 -10.72 22.28 3.04
C LEU A 71 -11.17 20.87 2.70
N LYS A 72 -10.25 20.00 2.27
CA LYS A 72 -10.53 18.59 2.00
C LYS A 72 -11.14 17.91 3.23
N HIS A 73 -10.53 18.09 4.40
CA HIS A 73 -11.06 17.55 5.65
C HIS A 73 -12.46 18.06 5.99
N VAL A 74 -12.74 19.35 5.80
CA VAL A 74 -14.07 19.93 6.05
C VAL A 74 -15.11 19.32 5.11
N VAL A 75 -14.79 19.19 3.83
CA VAL A 75 -15.69 18.60 2.82
C VAL A 75 -15.97 17.13 3.13
N ASP A 76 -14.93 16.35 3.40
CA ASP A 76 -15.08 14.91 3.63
C ASP A 76 -15.77 14.63 4.98
N SER A 77 -15.41 15.35 6.04
CA SER A 77 -16.10 15.24 7.33
C SER A 77 -17.58 15.63 7.23
N SER A 78 -17.91 16.67 6.44
CA SER A 78 -19.30 17.07 6.21
C SER A 78 -20.12 15.99 5.52
N LYS A 79 -19.53 15.23 4.58
CA LYS A 79 -20.20 14.09 3.93
C LYS A 79 -20.48 12.97 4.93
N VAL A 80 -19.51 12.64 5.78
CA VAL A 80 -19.65 11.62 6.83
C VAL A 80 -20.75 11.99 7.83
N ILE A 81 -20.75 13.24 8.33
CA ILE A 81 -21.76 13.72 9.27
C ILE A 81 -23.17 13.60 8.67
N ARG A 82 -23.34 13.99 7.40
CA ARG A 82 -24.63 13.86 6.68
C ARG A 82 -25.04 12.41 6.47
N ALA A 83 -24.10 11.53 6.13
CA ALA A 83 -24.36 10.10 5.94
C ALA A 83 -24.86 9.42 7.23
N LEU A 84 -24.43 9.90 8.39
CA LEU A 84 -24.87 9.44 9.71
C LEU A 84 -26.21 10.07 10.16
N GLY A 85 -26.88 10.81 9.28
CA GLY A 85 -28.21 11.37 9.53
C GLY A 85 -28.18 12.58 10.47
N MET A 86 -27.10 13.35 10.46
CA MET A 86 -26.98 14.62 11.16
C MET A 86 -26.63 15.76 10.19
N THR A 87 -27.10 16.96 10.50
CA THR A 87 -26.64 18.17 9.80
C THR A 87 -25.36 18.71 10.46
N VAL A 88 -24.58 19.49 9.71
CA VAL A 88 -23.37 20.15 10.24
C VAL A 88 -23.74 21.13 11.36
N ALA A 89 -24.89 21.79 11.27
CA ALA A 89 -25.40 22.66 12.33
C ALA A 89 -25.66 21.86 13.62
N GLN A 90 -26.39 20.75 13.53
CA GLN A 90 -26.65 19.87 14.68
C GLN A 90 -25.36 19.33 15.29
N PHE A 91 -24.38 18.93 14.46
CA PHE A 91 -23.08 18.49 14.94
C PHE A 91 -22.37 19.58 15.75
N ASN A 92 -22.33 20.81 15.23
CA ASN A 92 -21.73 21.94 15.93
C ASN A 92 -22.49 22.33 17.20
N ASP A 93 -23.82 22.24 17.19
CA ASP A 93 -24.66 22.52 18.36
C ASP A 93 -24.39 21.53 19.50
N VAL A 94 -24.30 20.23 19.18
CA VAL A 94 -23.92 19.19 20.14
C VAL A 94 -22.51 19.43 20.65
N SER A 95 -21.56 19.74 19.76
CA SER A 95 -20.18 20.06 20.17
C SER A 95 -20.11 21.21 21.17
N ARG A 96 -20.95 22.25 21.02
CA ARG A 96 -21.01 23.36 21.99
C ARG A 96 -21.60 22.91 23.33
N LYS A 97 -22.70 22.16 23.32
CA LYS A 97 -23.34 21.62 24.53
C LYS A 97 -22.42 20.70 25.33
N LEU A 98 -21.59 19.90 24.66
CA LEU A 98 -20.59 19.05 25.30
C LEU A 98 -19.44 19.85 25.94
N GLY A 99 -19.23 21.09 25.52
CA GLY A 99 -18.30 22.00 26.18
C GLY A 99 -18.81 22.47 27.56
N GLU A 100 -20.12 22.47 27.78
CA GLU A 100 -20.77 22.91 29.02
C GLU A 100 -20.95 21.76 30.03
N ASN A 101 -20.98 20.51 29.57
CA ASN A 101 -21.21 19.34 30.41
C ASN A 101 -20.12 18.28 30.23
N GLU A 102 -19.20 18.22 31.19
CA GLU A 102 -18.03 17.34 31.16
C GLU A 102 -18.38 15.85 31.26
N LEU A 103 -19.39 15.48 32.05
CA LEU A 103 -19.84 14.08 32.18
C LEU A 103 -20.46 13.57 30.88
N LEU A 104 -21.25 14.42 30.22
CA LEU A 104 -21.84 14.06 28.92
C LEU A 104 -20.75 13.94 27.85
N ARG A 105 -19.75 14.82 27.88
CA ARG A 105 -18.57 14.75 27.01
C ARG A 105 -17.84 13.42 27.19
N GLU A 106 -17.59 13.00 28.43
CA GLU A 106 -16.92 11.73 28.73
C GLU A 106 -17.68 10.54 28.12
N ARG A 107 -18.99 10.42 28.38
CA ARG A 107 -19.84 9.36 27.81
C ARG A 107 -19.82 9.33 26.28
N VAL A 108 -19.86 10.51 25.64
CA VAL A 108 -19.78 10.62 24.16
C VAL A 108 -18.42 10.13 23.66
N MET A 109 -17.34 10.49 24.34
CA MET A 109 -15.98 10.08 23.95
C MET A 109 -15.76 8.58 24.17
N GLU A 110 -16.30 8.00 25.24
CA GLU A 110 -16.30 6.55 25.48
C GLU A 110 -17.06 5.81 24.37
N GLN A 111 -18.26 6.28 24.01
CA GLN A 111 -19.02 5.69 22.92
C GLN A 111 -18.29 5.80 21.57
N ALA A 112 -17.66 6.94 21.29
CA ALA A 112 -16.84 7.12 20.10
C ALA A 112 -15.62 6.17 20.09
N TYR A 113 -15.00 5.94 21.24
CA TYR A 113 -13.94 4.94 21.39
C TYR A 113 -14.43 3.52 21.11
N LEU A 114 -15.60 3.14 21.62
CA LEU A 114 -16.22 1.83 21.35
C LEU A 114 -16.51 1.65 19.85
N TYR A 115 -17.05 2.67 19.19
CA TYR A 115 -17.24 2.65 17.72
C TYR A 115 -15.94 2.42 16.98
N ARG A 116 -14.87 3.10 17.39
CA ARG A 116 -13.55 2.93 16.78
C ARG A 116 -13.03 1.50 16.98
N VAL A 117 -13.04 0.99 18.21
CA VAL A 117 -12.58 -0.37 18.51
C VAL A 117 -13.38 -1.40 17.73
N ALA A 118 -14.70 -1.28 17.72
CA ALA A 118 -15.55 -2.18 16.98
C ALA A 118 -15.34 -2.09 15.46
N SER A 119 -15.08 -0.89 14.91
CA SER A 119 -14.74 -0.74 13.49
C SER A 119 -13.42 -1.46 13.15
N SER A 120 -12.41 -1.39 14.01
CA SER A 120 -11.15 -2.12 13.82
C SER A 120 -11.30 -3.64 13.98
N LEU A 121 -12.21 -4.11 14.82
CA LEU A 121 -12.51 -5.54 14.99
C LEU A 121 -13.43 -6.10 13.91
N SER A 122 -14.24 -5.25 13.26
CA SER A 122 -15.23 -5.66 12.25
C SER A 122 -14.70 -5.62 10.81
N LEU A 123 -13.41 -5.35 10.61
CA LEU A 123 -12.77 -5.30 9.28
C LEU A 123 -12.78 -6.66 8.54
N ASP A 124 -13.09 -7.77 9.22
CA ASP A 124 -13.12 -9.10 8.61
C ASP A 124 -14.31 -9.36 7.68
N LYS A 125 -15.32 -8.48 7.63
CA LYS A 125 -16.53 -8.69 6.82
C LYS A 125 -17.07 -7.41 6.20
N LEU A 126 -16.29 -6.80 5.30
CA LEU A 126 -16.91 -5.97 4.27
C LEU A 126 -17.59 -6.92 3.27
N PRO A 127 -18.93 -6.86 3.09
CA PRO A 127 -19.55 -7.56 1.98
C PRO A 127 -18.97 -6.99 0.68
N LEU A 128 -18.38 -7.86 -0.13
CA LEU A 128 -17.96 -7.54 -1.49
C LEU A 128 -19.19 -6.99 -2.22
N VAL A 129 -19.10 -5.77 -2.74
CA VAL A 129 -20.08 -5.24 -3.69
C VAL A 129 -19.94 -6.10 -4.95
N GLU A 130 -20.89 -6.99 -5.18
CA GLU A 130 -20.94 -7.89 -6.34
C GLU A 130 -21.30 -7.10 -7.60
N ASP A 131 -20.31 -6.38 -8.15
CA ASP A 131 -20.43 -5.79 -9.48
C ASP A 131 -19.91 -6.80 -10.52
N PRO A 132 -20.73 -7.29 -11.48
CA PRO A 132 -20.28 -8.21 -12.52
C PRO A 132 -19.18 -7.63 -13.42
N ALA A 133 -19.00 -6.30 -13.47
CA ALA A 133 -17.86 -5.68 -14.12
C ALA A 133 -16.56 -5.84 -13.30
N SER A 134 -16.65 -5.83 -11.98
CA SER A 134 -15.50 -5.96 -11.08
C SER A 134 -14.83 -7.35 -11.20
N GLU A 135 -15.60 -8.42 -11.39
CA GLU A 135 -15.05 -9.76 -11.59
C GLU A 135 -14.24 -9.87 -12.89
N LYS A 136 -14.74 -9.26 -13.97
CA LYS A 136 -14.04 -9.20 -15.26
C LYS A 136 -12.73 -8.40 -15.13
N LEU A 137 -12.77 -7.28 -14.42
CA LEU A 137 -11.58 -6.46 -14.16
C LEU A 137 -10.56 -7.19 -13.29
N LEU A 138 -11.00 -7.88 -12.23
CA LEU A 138 -10.15 -8.70 -11.38
C LEU A 138 -9.52 -9.87 -12.15
N ALA A 139 -10.30 -10.53 -13.01
CA ALA A 139 -9.78 -11.59 -13.87
C ALA A 139 -8.76 -11.06 -14.88
N ALA A 140 -9.01 -9.89 -15.48
CA ALA A 140 -8.07 -9.22 -16.38
C ALA A 140 -6.77 -8.81 -15.66
N HIS A 141 -6.89 -8.24 -14.46
CA HIS A 141 -5.77 -7.89 -13.61
C HIS A 141 -4.91 -9.10 -13.24
N LYS A 142 -5.53 -10.20 -12.78
CA LYS A 142 -4.84 -11.47 -12.48
C LYS A 142 -4.13 -12.04 -13.72
N ARG A 143 -4.73 -11.92 -14.91
CA ARG A 143 -4.09 -12.32 -16.17
C ARG A 143 -2.88 -11.45 -16.49
N ARG A 144 -2.98 -10.13 -16.32
CA ARG A 144 -1.89 -9.19 -16.54
C ARG A 144 -0.71 -9.45 -15.60
N GLN A 145 -0.99 -9.62 -14.30
CA GLN A 145 0.04 -9.98 -13.31
C GLN A 145 0.76 -11.28 -13.68
N MET A 146 0.03 -12.32 -14.11
CA MET A 146 0.62 -13.58 -14.55
C MET A 146 1.53 -13.41 -15.78
N GLN A 147 1.13 -12.55 -16.73
CA GLN A 147 1.94 -12.26 -17.91
C GLN A 147 3.22 -11.49 -17.55
N SER A 148 3.11 -10.45 -16.72
CA SER A 148 4.27 -9.72 -16.18
C SER A 148 5.23 -10.67 -15.47
N PHE A 149 4.71 -11.53 -14.58
CA PHE A 149 5.53 -12.49 -13.83
C PHE A 149 6.27 -13.46 -14.75
N ALA A 150 5.59 -14.03 -15.75
CA ALA A 150 6.22 -14.94 -16.70
C ALA A 150 7.29 -14.25 -17.57
N ARG A 151 7.11 -12.96 -17.90
CA ARG A 151 8.10 -12.16 -18.63
C ARG A 151 9.33 -11.87 -17.77
N SER A 152 9.12 -11.33 -16.57
CA SER A 152 10.20 -11.10 -15.59
C SER A 152 10.99 -12.39 -15.33
N LEU A 153 10.31 -13.53 -15.16
CA LEU A 153 10.96 -14.82 -14.93
C LEU A 153 11.83 -15.23 -16.12
N THR A 154 11.34 -15.06 -17.34
CA THR A 154 12.11 -15.43 -18.55
C THR A 154 13.36 -14.56 -18.68
N GLN A 155 13.23 -13.24 -18.50
CA GLN A 155 14.35 -12.32 -18.59
C GLN A 155 15.36 -12.49 -17.45
N ILE A 156 14.91 -12.83 -16.23
CA ILE A 156 15.81 -13.15 -15.11
C ILE A 156 16.61 -14.44 -15.39
N GLU A 157 16.00 -15.44 -16.04
CA GLU A 157 16.73 -16.64 -16.45
C GLU A 157 17.72 -16.34 -17.58
N GLU A 158 17.38 -15.48 -18.54
CA GLU A 158 18.31 -15.00 -19.58
C GLU A 158 19.50 -14.26 -18.94
N LEU A 159 19.26 -13.34 -18.01
CA LEU A 159 20.32 -12.68 -17.24
C LEU A 159 21.19 -13.68 -16.47
N ARG A 160 20.61 -14.76 -15.94
CA ARG A 160 21.37 -15.81 -15.25
C ARG A 160 22.27 -16.57 -16.21
N GLU A 161 21.78 -16.87 -17.42
CA GLU A 161 22.56 -17.52 -18.48
C GLU A 161 23.73 -16.63 -18.90
N GLU A 162 23.50 -15.34 -19.16
CA GLU A 162 24.54 -14.36 -19.52
C GLU A 162 25.62 -14.22 -18.44
N GLN A 163 25.22 -14.08 -17.17
CA GLN A 163 26.17 -13.98 -16.06
C GLN A 163 26.95 -15.29 -15.88
N THR A 164 26.31 -16.44 -16.10
CA THR A 164 26.99 -17.74 -16.07
C THR A 164 28.00 -17.87 -17.20
N GLU A 165 27.71 -17.38 -18.40
CA GLU A 165 28.67 -17.32 -19.49
C GLU A 165 29.84 -16.39 -19.20
N LEU A 166 29.58 -15.20 -18.66
CA LEU A 166 30.61 -14.23 -18.29
C LEU A 166 31.55 -14.81 -17.23
N LEU A 167 31.00 -15.54 -16.25
CA LEU A 167 31.78 -16.27 -15.26
C LEU A 167 32.64 -17.38 -15.90
N LYS A 168 32.09 -18.16 -16.83
CA LYS A 168 32.85 -19.20 -17.56
C LYS A 168 34.02 -18.61 -18.35
N ARG A 169 33.78 -17.49 -19.05
CA ARG A 169 34.81 -16.76 -19.81
C ARG A 169 35.90 -16.21 -18.89
N THR A 170 35.50 -15.61 -17.77
CA THR A 170 36.44 -15.02 -16.79
C THR A 170 37.29 -16.08 -16.09
N LEU A 171 36.70 -17.24 -15.78
CA LEU A 171 37.40 -18.36 -15.16
C LEU A 171 38.17 -19.23 -16.17
N ASN A 172 37.96 -19.02 -17.48
CA ASN A 172 38.48 -19.85 -18.55
C ASN A 172 38.11 -21.35 -18.40
N VAL A 173 36.89 -21.62 -17.94
CA VAL A 173 36.37 -22.97 -17.67
C VAL A 173 35.20 -23.27 -18.59
N ARG A 174 35.18 -24.46 -19.21
CA ARG A 174 34.11 -24.90 -20.12
C ARG A 174 32.78 -25.16 -19.41
N GLN A 175 32.82 -25.66 -18.17
CA GLN A 175 31.63 -25.98 -17.39
C GLN A 175 31.87 -25.76 -15.89
N LEU A 176 30.94 -25.08 -15.23
CA LEU A 176 30.96 -24.94 -13.78
C LEU A 176 30.51 -26.26 -13.12
N PRO A 177 31.08 -26.66 -11.97
CA PRO A 177 30.65 -27.87 -11.28
C PRO A 177 29.18 -27.76 -10.86
N THR A 178 28.36 -28.78 -11.13
CA THR A 178 26.92 -28.78 -10.83
C THR A 178 26.59 -28.67 -9.34
N ASN A 179 27.53 -29.04 -8.47
CA ASN A 179 27.37 -29.01 -7.02
C ASN A 179 27.89 -27.70 -6.39
N PHE A 180 28.48 -26.81 -7.20
CA PHE A 180 29.12 -25.60 -6.71
C PHE A 180 28.25 -24.37 -7.00
N LYS A 181 27.68 -23.79 -5.94
CA LYS A 181 26.92 -22.54 -6.03
C LYS A 181 27.90 -21.37 -5.94
N VAL A 182 28.32 -20.85 -7.10
CA VAL A 182 29.33 -19.77 -7.22
C VAL A 182 28.94 -18.52 -6.41
N CYS A 183 27.65 -18.24 -6.26
CA CYS A 183 27.15 -17.09 -5.50
C CYS A 183 26.65 -17.45 -4.08
N ASP A 184 27.17 -18.53 -3.46
CA ASP A 184 26.87 -18.84 -2.05
C ASP A 184 27.55 -17.80 -1.13
N PRO A 185 26.81 -17.16 -0.21
CA PRO A 185 27.36 -16.17 0.72
C PRO A 185 28.56 -16.64 1.52
N ASN A 186 28.69 -17.95 1.79
CA ASN A 186 29.80 -18.51 2.55
C ASN A 186 31.08 -18.69 1.72
N ILE A 187 30.94 -18.80 0.40
CA ILE A 187 32.04 -19.06 -0.53
C ILE A 187 32.50 -17.76 -1.20
N LEU A 188 31.56 -16.82 -1.40
CA LEU A 188 31.77 -15.52 -2.03
C LEU A 188 33.01 -14.77 -1.52
N PRO A 189 33.31 -14.69 -0.21
CA PRO A 189 34.47 -13.95 0.31
C PRO A 189 35.81 -14.52 -0.14
N PHE A 190 35.84 -15.81 -0.50
CA PHE A 190 37.05 -16.52 -0.93
C PHE A 190 37.23 -16.50 -2.45
N LEU A 191 36.24 -15.99 -3.20
CA LEU A 191 36.30 -15.84 -4.66
C LEU A 191 36.98 -14.52 -5.04
N SER A 192 37.41 -14.42 -6.30
CA SER A 192 38.05 -13.20 -6.79
C SER A 192 37.08 -12.00 -6.74
N PRO A 193 37.58 -10.76 -6.52
CA PRO A 193 36.73 -9.57 -6.46
C PRO A 193 35.85 -9.36 -7.69
N LYS A 194 36.30 -9.82 -8.87
CA LYS A 194 35.52 -9.78 -10.12
C LYS A 194 34.29 -10.70 -10.06
N ILE A 195 34.44 -11.89 -9.49
CA ILE A 195 33.33 -12.86 -9.34
C ILE A 195 32.38 -12.37 -8.24
N GLN A 196 32.91 -11.80 -7.17
CA GLN A 196 32.10 -11.16 -6.11
C GLN A 196 31.23 -10.05 -6.69
N ALA A 197 31.80 -9.16 -7.52
CA ALA A 197 31.07 -8.07 -8.17
C ALA A 197 29.90 -8.60 -9.03
N VAL A 198 30.15 -9.62 -9.85
CA VAL A 198 29.12 -10.26 -10.69
C VAL A 198 27.99 -10.85 -9.86
N CYS A 199 28.32 -11.61 -8.81
CA CYS A 199 27.33 -12.23 -7.93
C CYS A 199 26.53 -11.19 -7.11
N ASN A 200 27.15 -10.06 -6.73
CA ASN A 200 26.48 -8.98 -6.01
C ASN A 200 25.61 -8.11 -6.94
N GLN A 201 25.94 -8.04 -8.24
CA GLN A 201 25.20 -7.26 -9.21
C GLN A 201 23.91 -7.96 -9.67
N PHE A 202 23.90 -9.29 -9.73
CA PHE A 202 22.74 -10.05 -10.22
C PHE A 202 21.43 -9.77 -9.45
N PRO A 203 21.39 -9.75 -8.10
CA PRO A 203 20.18 -9.42 -7.36
C PRO A 203 19.61 -8.03 -7.71
N ILE A 204 20.48 -7.05 -7.95
CA ILE A 204 20.09 -5.66 -8.27
C ILE A 204 19.44 -5.62 -9.66
N LEU A 205 20.09 -6.23 -10.66
CA LEU A 205 19.56 -6.31 -12.02
C LEU A 205 18.25 -7.11 -12.07
N ALA A 206 18.14 -8.20 -11.31
CA ALA A 206 16.92 -8.97 -11.23
C ALA A 206 15.76 -8.15 -10.63
N GLU A 207 16.05 -7.29 -9.64
CA GLU A 207 15.06 -6.38 -9.07
C GLU A 207 14.59 -5.32 -10.07
N GLU A 208 15.51 -4.74 -10.86
CA GLU A 208 15.18 -3.79 -11.92
C GLU A 208 14.25 -4.42 -12.98
N VAL A 209 14.56 -5.64 -13.43
CA VAL A 209 13.69 -6.38 -14.36
C VAL A 209 12.29 -6.61 -13.79
N VAL A 210 12.15 -6.91 -12.50
CA VAL A 210 10.83 -7.09 -11.87
C VAL A 210 10.05 -5.77 -11.88
N LYS A 211 10.71 -4.65 -11.58
CA LYS A 211 10.10 -3.31 -11.59
C LYS A 211 9.66 -2.88 -12.99
N ASP A 212 10.45 -3.17 -14.02
CA ASP A 212 10.14 -2.82 -15.41
C ASP A 212 8.83 -3.44 -15.92
N TYR A 213 8.48 -4.62 -15.42
CA TYR A 213 7.20 -5.27 -15.76
C TYR A 213 6.03 -4.89 -14.82
N GLY A 214 6.26 -3.92 -13.93
CA GLY A 214 5.25 -3.37 -13.03
C GLY A 214 4.88 -4.30 -11.88
N LEU A 215 5.80 -5.17 -11.45
CA LEU A 215 5.66 -6.00 -10.25
C LEU A 215 6.52 -5.43 -9.13
N ASN A 216 6.06 -5.57 -7.89
CA ASN A 216 6.93 -5.33 -6.73
C ASN A 216 7.75 -6.59 -6.40
N SER A 217 8.93 -6.42 -5.78
CA SER A 217 9.83 -7.50 -5.38
C SER A 217 9.14 -8.52 -4.46
N GLU A 218 8.32 -8.04 -3.53
CA GLU A 218 7.52 -8.89 -2.64
C GLU A 218 6.46 -9.71 -3.40
N GLU A 219 5.81 -9.10 -4.38
CA GLU A 219 4.80 -9.77 -5.19
C GLU A 219 5.41 -10.85 -6.08
N PHE A 220 6.56 -10.54 -6.70
CA PHE A 220 7.32 -11.50 -7.48
C PHE A 220 7.79 -12.68 -6.63
N ASN A 221 8.34 -12.42 -5.44
CA ASN A 221 8.78 -13.46 -4.50
C ASN A 221 7.62 -14.34 -4.04
N ARG A 222 6.46 -13.75 -3.75
CA ARG A 222 5.23 -14.48 -3.41
C ARG A 222 4.80 -15.40 -4.55
N MET A 223 4.75 -14.90 -5.79
CA MET A 223 4.40 -15.70 -6.97
C MET A 223 5.43 -16.79 -7.28
N MET A 224 6.71 -16.54 -6.97
CA MET A 224 7.78 -17.52 -7.06
C MET A 224 7.62 -18.65 -6.04
N GLU A 225 7.26 -18.33 -4.80
CA GLU A 225 6.92 -19.33 -3.78
C GLU A 225 5.67 -20.13 -4.16
N GLU A 226 4.64 -19.46 -4.68
CA GLU A 226 3.42 -20.10 -5.15
C GLU A 226 3.73 -21.09 -6.30
N THR A 227 4.64 -20.74 -7.19
CA THR A 227 5.12 -21.62 -8.26
C THR A 227 5.80 -22.88 -7.72
N LYS A 228 6.48 -22.80 -6.57
CA LYS A 228 7.10 -23.95 -5.91
C LYS A 228 6.09 -24.84 -5.20
N ARG A 229 5.09 -24.23 -4.54
CA ARG A 229 4.10 -24.94 -3.71
C ARG A 229 2.91 -25.47 -4.49
N ASN A 230 2.51 -24.83 -5.59
CA ASN A 230 1.28 -25.13 -6.33
C ASN A 230 1.58 -25.64 -7.76
N PRO A 231 1.39 -26.95 -8.02
CA PRO A 231 1.62 -27.54 -9.35
C PRO A 231 0.75 -26.94 -10.46
N MET A 232 -0.50 -26.57 -10.15
CA MET A 232 -1.41 -25.95 -11.13
C MET A 232 -0.97 -24.55 -11.49
N PHE A 233 -0.50 -23.77 -10.51
CA PHE A 233 0.07 -22.45 -10.75
C PHE A 233 1.34 -22.56 -11.62
N ARG A 234 2.24 -23.50 -11.28
CA ARG A 234 3.44 -23.79 -12.08
C ARG A 234 3.12 -24.16 -13.52
N TRP A 235 2.13 -25.02 -13.74
CA TRP A 235 1.70 -25.38 -15.09
C TRP A 235 1.20 -24.16 -15.87
N ARG A 236 0.43 -23.27 -15.24
CA ARG A 236 -0.06 -22.03 -15.87
C ARG A 236 1.09 -21.09 -16.24
N VAL A 237 2.03 -20.85 -15.33
CA VAL A 237 3.23 -20.02 -15.61
C VAL A 237 4.02 -20.61 -16.78
N ASN A 238 4.30 -21.91 -16.75
CA ASN A 238 5.03 -22.60 -17.82
C ASN A 238 4.32 -22.49 -19.18
N ARG A 239 2.98 -22.50 -19.21
CA ARG A 239 2.21 -22.29 -20.43
C ARG A 239 2.43 -20.89 -21.01
N TYR A 240 2.47 -19.86 -20.15
CA TYR A 240 2.79 -18.49 -20.59
C TYR A 240 4.23 -18.36 -21.09
N VAL A 241 5.20 -18.93 -20.37
CA VAL A 241 6.61 -18.94 -20.78
C VAL A 241 6.78 -19.65 -22.14
N ARG A 242 6.18 -20.84 -22.33
CA ARG A 242 6.21 -21.57 -23.60
C ARG A 242 5.57 -20.79 -24.74
N ARG A 243 4.44 -20.13 -24.49
CA ARG A 243 3.76 -19.30 -25.50
C ARG A 243 4.64 -18.13 -25.94
N MET A 244 5.37 -17.51 -25.02
CA MET A 244 6.29 -16.41 -25.35
C MET A 244 7.51 -16.90 -26.12
N LYS A 245 8.14 -18.00 -25.70
CA LYS A 245 9.26 -18.60 -26.44
C LYS A 245 8.87 -19.11 -27.84
N GLY A 246 7.62 -19.57 -28.00
CA GLY A 246 7.08 -19.97 -29.31
C GLY A 246 6.74 -18.80 -30.23
N ALA A 247 6.25 -17.67 -29.69
CA ALA A 247 5.93 -16.49 -30.49
C ALA A 247 7.19 -15.77 -31.02
N GLY A 248 8.30 -15.80 -30.28
CA GLY A 248 9.58 -15.22 -30.73
C GLY A 248 10.26 -15.99 -31.87
N ARG A 249 9.87 -17.26 -32.14
CA ARG A 249 10.41 -18.06 -33.26
C ARG A 249 9.60 -17.95 -34.55
N ALA A 250 8.39 -17.40 -34.51
CA ALA A 250 7.50 -17.31 -35.66
C ALA A 250 7.51 -15.93 -36.36
N GLY A 251 8.32 -14.98 -35.87
CA GLY A 251 8.40 -13.61 -36.42
C GLY A 251 9.81 -13.21 -36.90
N GLY A 252 10.62 -14.19 -37.32
CA GLY A 252 12.02 -13.99 -37.74
C GLY A 252 12.34 -14.51 -39.14
N LEU A 253 11.35 -14.53 -40.03
CA LEU A 253 11.49 -14.77 -41.47
C LEU A 253 10.47 -13.83 -42.11
N ASP A 254 10.96 -12.70 -42.61
CA ASP A 254 10.38 -11.80 -43.62
C ASP A 254 10.94 -10.39 -43.34
N ASP A 255 12.20 -10.18 -43.71
CA ASP A 255 12.77 -8.88 -44.09
C ASP A 255 14.20 -9.16 -44.61
N GLU A 256 14.26 -9.62 -45.86
CA GLU A 256 15.40 -9.45 -46.77
C GLU A 256 14.86 -8.98 -48.13
#